data_AF-A0A8T7E0C2-F1
#
_entry.id   AF-A0A8T7E0C2-F1
#
_cell.length_a   1.000
_cell.length_b   1.000
_cell.length_c   1.000
_cell.angle_alpha   90.00
_cell.angle_beta   90.00
_cell.angle_gamma   90.00
#
_symmetry.space_group_name_H-M   'P 1'
#
loop_
_entity.id
_entity.type
_entity.pdbx_description
1 polymer ?
#
loop_
_entity_poly.entity_id
_entity_poly.type
_entity_poly.pdbx_seq_one_letter_code
_entity_poly.pdbx_strand_id
1 'polypeptide(L)'
;MFDFITEWYRRYFSHPQAVLMVILLVAGTLIIAYFGGMLAPLLASVIIAYLLEGSVQALERWRLKRLLAVSVVFVLFLAVLIFLLIVLLPLISRQLTNFVQDLPSMLERSVQVAYKLPEAYPALFSEAQVDEFIATVRSEIGRLGQTVLSTSIASIPVMIAIIVYAILGPILVFFFLKDKDKITRWITSFMPEDRTLLNNVWAEMDDQIGNYVRGKVY
;
A
#
# COMPACT_ATOMS: atom_id res chain seq x y z
N MET A 1 -29.01 11.28 -33.58
CA MET A 1 -28.17 11.21 -32.36
C MET A 1 -28.57 10.04 -31.47
N PHE A 2 -29.87 9.82 -31.23
CA PHE A 2 -30.37 8.61 -30.55
C PHE A 2 -30.03 7.32 -31.30
N ASP A 3 -30.12 7.28 -32.63
CA ASP A 3 -29.80 6.06 -33.39
C ASP A 3 -28.33 5.63 -33.29
N PHE A 4 -27.41 6.60 -33.25
CA PHE A 4 -25.98 6.33 -33.06
C PHE A 4 -25.69 5.74 -31.68
N ILE A 5 -26.34 6.25 -30.63
CA ILE A 5 -26.25 5.71 -29.26
C ILE A 5 -26.88 4.31 -29.21
N THR A 6 -27.99 4.10 -29.93
CA THR A 6 -28.72 2.82 -29.93
C THR A 6 -27.98 1.74 -30.72
N GLU A 7 -27.33 2.07 -31.85
CA GLU A 7 -26.45 1.17 -32.60
C GLU A 7 -25.17 0.87 -31.85
N TRP A 8 -24.55 1.87 -31.20
CA TRP A 8 -23.39 1.65 -30.34
C TRP A 8 -23.72 0.73 -29.16
N TYR A 9 -24.87 0.95 -28.51
CA TYR A 9 -25.37 0.09 -27.43
C TYR A 9 -25.67 -1.32 -27.93
N ARG A 10 -26.39 -1.50 -29.05
CA ARG A 10 -26.64 -2.83 -29.64
C ARG A 10 -25.37 -3.52 -30.13
N ARG A 11 -24.31 -2.81 -30.50
CA ARG A 11 -23.06 -3.43 -30.96
C ARG A 11 -22.22 -3.96 -29.80
N TYR A 12 -22.18 -3.26 -28.66
CA TYR A 12 -21.39 -3.68 -27.49
C TYR A 12 -22.18 -4.39 -26.38
N PHE A 13 -23.44 -4.03 -26.14
CA PHE A 13 -24.29 -4.62 -25.09
C PHE A 13 -25.23 -5.74 -25.60
N SER A 14 -25.12 -6.14 -26.87
CA SER A 14 -25.86 -7.31 -27.39
C SER A 14 -25.38 -8.65 -26.85
N HIS A 15 -24.16 -8.69 -26.32
CA HIS A 15 -23.60 -9.88 -25.69
C HIS A 15 -23.91 -9.82 -24.19
N PRO A 16 -24.69 -10.76 -23.62
CA PRO A 16 -25.05 -10.77 -22.20
C PRO A 16 -23.83 -10.66 -21.27
N GLN A 17 -22.68 -11.16 -21.74
CA GLN A 17 -21.40 -11.15 -21.05
C GLN A 17 -20.82 -9.73 -20.88
N ALA A 18 -20.90 -8.88 -21.90
CA ALA A 18 -20.39 -7.51 -21.85
C ALA A 18 -21.21 -6.64 -20.88
N VAL A 19 -22.54 -6.83 -20.86
CA VAL A 19 -23.43 -6.16 -19.91
C VAL A 19 -23.06 -6.54 -18.48
N LEU A 20 -22.83 -7.83 -18.23
CA LEU A 20 -22.44 -8.31 -16.91
C LEU A 20 -21.08 -7.76 -16.47
N MET A 21 -20.09 -7.69 -17.36
CA MET A 21 -18.78 -7.11 -17.03
C MET A 21 -18.90 -5.65 -16.62
N VAL A 22 -19.70 -4.86 -17.35
CA VAL A 22 -19.96 -3.46 -16.99
C VAL A 22 -20.68 -3.36 -15.65
N ILE A 23 -21.69 -4.21 -15.39
CA ILE A 23 -22.38 -4.26 -14.10
C ILE A 23 -21.40 -4.60 -12.97
N LEU A 24 -20.54 -5.61 -13.15
CA LEU A 24 -19.54 -6.01 -12.16
C LEU A 24 -18.50 -4.91 -11.90
N LEU A 25 -18.02 -4.24 -12.94
CA LEU A 25 -17.08 -3.13 -12.81
C LEU A 25 -17.70 -1.94 -12.09
N VAL A 26 -18.91 -1.54 -12.45
CA VAL A 26 -19.63 -0.43 -11.81
C VAL A 26 -19.94 -0.80 -10.35
N ALA A 27 -20.48 -2.00 -10.09
CA ALA A 27 -20.77 -2.47 -8.75
C ALA A 27 -19.50 -2.54 -7.89
N GLY A 28 -18.41 -3.12 -8.41
CA GLY A 28 -17.13 -3.19 -7.72
C GLY A 28 -16.55 -1.80 -7.40
N THR A 29 -16.63 -0.87 -8.36
CA THR A 29 -16.18 0.51 -8.17
C THR A 29 -17.00 1.22 -7.09
N LEU A 30 -18.34 1.07 -7.10
CA LEU A 30 -19.21 1.65 -6.07
C LEU A 30 -18.93 1.04 -4.69
N ILE A 31 -18.78 -0.29 -4.61
CA ILE A 31 -18.44 -0.96 -3.35
C ILE A 31 -17.11 -0.42 -2.80
N ILE A 32 -16.09 -0.26 -3.63
CA ILE A 32 -14.79 0.29 -3.19
C ILE A 32 -14.93 1.78 -2.82
N ALA A 33 -15.68 2.57 -3.59
CA ALA A 33 -15.85 3.99 -3.31
C ALA A 33 -16.58 4.26 -1.98
N TYR A 34 -17.61 3.46 -1.66
CA TYR A 34 -18.40 3.66 -0.45
C TYR A 34 -17.89 2.85 0.76
N PHE A 35 -17.34 1.66 0.54
CA PHE A 35 -16.92 0.73 1.60
C PHE A 35 -15.42 0.45 1.63
N GLY A 36 -14.62 1.10 0.76
CA GLY A 36 -13.19 0.82 0.62
C GLY A 36 -12.40 0.90 1.92
N GLY A 37 -12.70 1.86 2.80
CA GLY A 37 -12.05 1.96 4.11
C GLY A 37 -12.33 0.77 5.04
N MET A 38 -13.56 0.23 5.01
CA MET A 38 -13.94 -0.95 5.79
C MET A 38 -13.43 -2.25 5.16
N LEU A 39 -13.34 -2.28 3.83
CA LEU A 39 -12.84 -3.41 3.04
C LEU A 39 -11.32 -3.43 2.92
N ALA A 40 -10.62 -2.35 3.27
CA ALA A 40 -9.17 -2.24 3.19
C ALA A 40 -8.42 -3.44 3.80
N PRO A 41 -8.72 -3.94 5.02
CA PRO A 41 -8.03 -5.12 5.54
C PRO A 41 -8.32 -6.37 4.71
N LEU A 42 -9.54 -6.51 4.17
CA LEU A 42 -9.90 -7.61 3.28
C LEU A 42 -9.14 -7.55 1.96
N LEU A 43 -9.10 -6.40 1.30
CA LEU A 43 -8.37 -6.18 0.05
C LEU A 43 -6.86 -6.40 0.24
N ALA A 44 -6.29 -5.86 1.33
CA ALA A 44 -4.89 -6.08 1.68
C ALA A 44 -4.60 -7.57 1.87
N SER A 45 -5.46 -8.30 2.57
CA SER A 45 -5.30 -9.75 2.76
C SER A 45 -5.40 -10.55 1.47
N VAL A 46 -6.25 -10.15 0.51
CA VAL A 46 -6.30 -10.78 -0.82
C VAL A 46 -4.98 -10.59 -1.55
N ILE A 47 -4.44 -9.36 -1.56
CA ILE A 47 -3.16 -9.05 -2.21
C ILE A 47 -2.01 -9.85 -1.57
N ILE A 48 -1.94 -9.87 -0.24
CA ILE A 48 -0.91 -10.62 0.49
C ILE A 48 -1.05 -12.12 0.24
N ALA A 49 -2.27 -12.68 0.30
CA ALA A 49 -2.50 -14.09 -0.01
C ALA A 49 -2.08 -14.43 -1.43
N TYR A 50 -2.37 -13.57 -2.40
CA TYR A 50 -1.92 -13.75 -3.78
C TYR A 50 -0.38 -13.75 -3.91
N LEU A 51 0.32 -12.86 -3.20
CA LEU A 51 1.78 -12.84 -3.15
C LEU A 51 2.36 -14.11 -2.51
N LEU A 52 1.75 -14.59 -1.43
CA LEU A 52 2.21 -15.78 -0.69
C LEU A 52 1.87 -17.09 -1.39
N GLU A 53 0.89 -17.09 -2.29
CA GLU A 53 0.46 -18.27 -3.05
C GLU A 53 1.61 -18.90 -3.85
N GLY A 54 2.52 -18.09 -4.41
CA GLY A 54 3.70 -18.60 -5.11
C GLY A 54 4.57 -19.49 -4.21
N SER A 55 4.74 -19.09 -2.95
CA SER A 55 5.47 -19.85 -1.93
C SER A 55 4.74 -21.14 -1.54
N VAL A 56 3.40 -21.10 -1.44
CA VAL A 56 2.58 -22.30 -1.18
C VAL A 56 2.73 -23.31 -2.31
N GLN A 57 2.59 -22.87 -3.56
CA GLN A 57 2.75 -23.74 -4.73
C GLN A 57 4.15 -24.32 -4.85
N ALA A 58 5.19 -23.56 -4.49
CA ALA A 58 6.56 -24.05 -4.46
C ALA A 58 6.72 -25.23 -3.48
N LEU A 59 6.09 -25.17 -2.30
CA LEU A 59 6.07 -26.25 -1.32
C LEU A 59 5.20 -27.45 -1.77
N GLU A 60 4.08 -27.20 -2.43
CA GLU A 60 3.25 -28.27 -3.01
C GLU A 60 4.00 -29.09 -4.06
N ARG A 61 4.88 -28.45 -4.86
CA ARG A 61 5.76 -29.15 -5.81
C ARG A 61 6.71 -30.14 -5.13
N TRP A 62 6.99 -29.97 -3.83
CA TRP A 62 7.75 -30.93 -3.01
C TRP A 62 6.86 -32.03 -2.39
N ARG A 63 5.67 -32.28 -2.94
CA ARG A 63 4.68 -33.28 -2.51
C ARG A 63 4.07 -33.03 -1.13
N LEU A 64 4.16 -31.80 -0.61
CA LEU A 64 3.42 -31.43 0.60
C LEU A 64 1.93 -31.29 0.30
N LYS A 65 1.08 -31.80 1.21
CA LYS A 65 -0.36 -31.54 1.15
C LYS A 65 -0.60 -30.05 1.32
N ARG A 66 -1.50 -29.47 0.52
CA ARG A 66 -1.83 -28.04 0.53
C ARG A 66 -1.96 -27.43 1.92
N LEU A 67 -2.68 -28.09 2.82
CA LEU A 67 -2.89 -27.58 4.18
C LEU A 67 -1.58 -27.41 4.95
N LEU A 68 -0.62 -28.33 4.79
CA LEU A 68 0.71 -28.22 5.39
C LEU A 68 1.54 -27.11 4.74
N ALA A 69 1.51 -27.01 3.40
CA ALA A 69 2.18 -25.95 2.68
C ALA A 69 1.69 -24.56 3.11
N VAL A 70 0.37 -24.38 3.20
CA VAL A 70 -0.26 -23.14 3.70
C VAL A 70 0.15 -22.86 5.14
N SER A 71 0.10 -23.86 6.04
CA SER A 71 0.51 -23.67 7.44
C SER A 71 1.97 -23.20 7.57
N VAL A 72 2.89 -23.80 6.81
CA VAL A 72 4.32 -23.41 6.86
C VAL A 72 4.52 -21.98 6.36
N VAL A 73 3.95 -21.63 5.21
CA VAL A 73 4.04 -20.26 4.65
C VAL A 73 3.39 -19.25 5.58
N PHE A 74 2.25 -19.60 6.17
CA PHE A 74 1.53 -18.73 7.08
C PHE A 74 2.29 -18.49 8.39
N VAL A 75 2.93 -19.51 8.97
CA VAL A 75 3.78 -19.34 10.15
C VAL A 75 4.97 -18.44 9.84
N LEU A 76 5.62 -18.63 8.69
CA LEU A 76 6.72 -17.75 8.25
C LEU A 76 6.23 -16.31 8.06
N PHE A 77 5.09 -16.14 7.40
CA PHE A 77 4.45 -14.82 7.23
C PHE A 77 4.14 -14.16 8.59
N LEU A 78 3.56 -14.89 9.54
CA LEU A 78 3.30 -14.38 10.88
C LEU A 78 4.59 -14.01 11.61
N ALA A 79 5.64 -14.82 11.51
CA ALA A 79 6.92 -14.52 12.12
C ALA A 79 7.52 -13.20 11.57
N VAL A 80 7.49 -13.01 10.26
CA VAL A 80 7.92 -11.76 9.62
C VAL A 80 7.04 -10.60 10.04
N LEU A 81 5.71 -10.76 10.03
CA LEU A 81 4.78 -9.71 10.44
C LEU A 81 5.00 -9.28 11.89
N ILE A 82 5.13 -10.24 12.81
CA ILE A 82 5.41 -9.98 14.22
C ILE A 82 6.75 -9.26 14.37
N PHE A 83 7.79 -9.70 13.65
CA PHE A 83 9.08 -9.02 13.65
C PHE A 83 8.96 -7.56 13.17
N LEU A 84 8.23 -7.32 12.08
CA LEU A 84 8.02 -5.98 11.54
C LEU A 84 7.28 -5.09 12.55
N LEU A 85 6.23 -5.59 13.21
CA LEU A 85 5.42 -4.81 14.14
C LEU A 85 6.09 -4.57 15.50
N ILE A 86 6.75 -5.58 16.06
CA ILE A 86 7.27 -5.54 17.44
C ILE A 86 8.74 -5.09 17.48
N VAL A 87 9.51 -5.31 16.42
CA VAL A 87 10.94 -4.96 16.40
C VAL A 87 11.19 -3.78 15.47
N LEU A 88 10.84 -3.90 14.19
CA LEU A 88 11.23 -2.91 13.19
C LEU A 88 10.49 -1.57 13.38
N LEU A 89 9.17 -1.62 13.55
CA LEU A 89 8.35 -0.42 13.71
C LEU A 89 8.73 0.43 14.94
N PRO A 90 8.90 -0.12 16.16
CA PRO A 90 9.35 0.68 17.29
C PRO A 90 10.80 1.13 17.15
N LEU A 91 11.67 0.34 16.51
CA LEU A 91 13.04 0.77 16.21
C LEU A 91 13.03 2.02 15.31
N ILE A 92 12.26 2.00 14.22
CA ILE A 92 12.11 3.15 13.32
C ILE A 92 11.50 4.35 14.06
N SER A 93 10.46 4.13 14.87
CA SER A 93 9.82 5.20 15.65
C SER A 93 10.79 5.87 16.62
N ARG A 94 11.60 5.08 17.36
CA ARG A 94 12.66 5.61 18.23
C ARG A 94 13.73 6.34 17.44
N GLN A 95 14.16 5.78 16.31
CA GLN A 95 15.18 6.39 15.46
C GLN A 95 14.73 7.76 14.93
N LEU A 96 13.48 7.85 14.47
CA LEU A 96 12.89 9.12 14.01
C LEU A 96 12.74 10.11 15.15
N THR A 97 12.31 9.66 16.33
CA THR A 97 12.17 10.52 17.52
C THR A 97 13.53 11.09 17.93
N ASN A 98 14.56 10.24 18.01
CA ASN A 98 15.92 10.67 18.34
C ASN A 98 16.47 11.64 17.28
N PHE A 99 16.25 11.36 15.99
CA PHE A 99 16.64 12.28 14.92
C PHE A 99 16.02 13.66 15.11
N VAL A 100 14.70 13.73 15.37
CA VAL A 100 14.01 15.01 15.62
C VAL A 100 14.52 15.71 16.88
N GLN A 101 14.87 14.96 17.93
CA GLN A 101 15.46 15.51 19.15
C GLN A 101 16.90 16.00 18.98
N ASP A 102 17.67 15.36 18.10
CA ASP A 102 19.08 15.69 17.83
C ASP A 102 19.22 16.83 16.80
N LEU A 103 18.21 17.04 15.94
CA LEU A 103 18.18 18.08 14.90
C LEU A 103 18.61 19.46 15.41
N PRO A 104 18.08 20.00 16.54
CA PRO A 104 18.51 21.28 17.09
C PRO A 104 20.02 21.34 17.36
N SER A 105 20.59 20.29 17.97
CA SER A 105 22.01 20.22 18.31
C SER A 105 22.91 20.10 17.07
N MET A 106 22.45 19.38 16.05
CA MET A 106 23.14 19.29 14.76
C MET A 106 23.21 20.67 14.09
N LEU A 107 22.14 21.45 14.21
CA LEU A 107 22.08 22.79 13.63
C LEU A 107 22.86 23.82 14.41
N GLU A 108 22.96 23.73 15.73
CA GLU A 108 23.84 24.61 16.49
C GLU A 108 25.30 24.51 16.00
N ARG A 109 25.76 23.31 15.63
CA ARG A 109 27.07 23.13 15.01
C ARG A 109 27.16 23.79 13.63
N SER A 110 26.13 23.65 12.80
CA SER A 110 26.05 24.30 11.49
C SER A 110 26.00 25.83 11.60
N VAL A 111 25.29 26.35 12.60
CA VAL A 111 25.19 27.77 12.93
C VAL A 111 26.56 28.34 13.33
N GLN A 112 27.32 27.63 14.15
CA GLN A 112 28.68 28.04 14.53
C GLN A 112 29.63 28.12 13.33
N VAL A 113 29.44 27.28 12.31
CA VAL A 113 30.17 27.37 11.04
C VAL A 113 29.66 28.53 10.19
N ALA A 114 28.34 28.75 10.16
CA ALA A 114 27.72 29.84 9.41
C ALA A 114 28.17 31.22 9.88
N TYR A 115 28.37 31.42 11.20
CA TYR A 115 28.91 32.67 11.73
C TYR A 115 30.36 32.96 11.32
N LYS A 116 31.10 31.98 10.79
CA LYS A 116 32.44 32.19 10.23
C LYS A 116 32.41 32.61 8.74
N LEU A 117 31.26 32.52 8.08
CA LEU A 117 31.12 32.90 6.67
C LEU A 117 31.24 34.41 6.42
N PRO A 118 30.66 35.31 7.25
CA PRO A 118 30.88 36.76 7.10
C PRO A 118 32.35 37.16 7.31
N GLU A 119 33.07 36.47 8.21
CA GLU A 119 34.50 36.69 8.43
C GLU A 119 35.35 36.27 7.21
N ALA A 120 35.00 35.15 6.57
CA ALA A 120 35.75 34.60 5.44
C ALA A 120 35.36 35.23 4.07
N TYR A 121 34.10 35.65 3.91
CA TYR A 121 33.53 36.18 2.67
C TYR A 121 32.63 37.40 2.90
N PRO A 122 33.19 38.51 3.42
CA PRO A 122 32.41 39.71 3.77
C PRO A 122 31.75 40.42 2.58
N ALA A 123 32.19 40.14 1.35
CA ALA A 123 31.57 40.67 0.12
C ALA A 123 30.30 39.92 -0.32
N LEU A 124 30.05 38.73 0.21
CA LEU A 124 28.94 37.85 -0.18
C LEU A 124 27.90 37.65 0.93
N PHE A 125 28.30 37.75 2.21
CA PHE A 125 27.43 37.51 3.35
C PHE A 125 27.56 38.61 4.40
N SER A 126 26.42 39.13 4.87
CA SER A 126 26.36 40.04 6.02
C SER A 126 25.91 39.31 7.29
N GLU A 127 26.35 39.78 8.46
CA GLU A 127 25.92 39.22 9.75
C GLU A 127 24.40 39.22 9.91
N ALA A 128 23.73 40.31 9.48
CA ALA A 128 22.28 40.44 9.54
C ALA A 128 21.53 39.37 8.70
N GLN A 129 22.07 39.00 7.52
CA GLN A 129 21.49 37.94 6.69
C GLN A 129 21.64 36.56 7.34
N VAL A 130 22.77 36.33 8.01
CA VAL A 130 23.02 35.09 8.74
C VAL A 130 22.09 34.98 9.95
N ASP A 131 21.90 36.06 10.71
CA ASP A 131 20.98 36.11 11.85
C ASP A 131 19.53 35.82 11.45
N GLU A 132 19.03 36.46 10.38
CA GLU A 132 17.67 36.28 9.88
C GLU A 132 17.44 34.84 9.38
N PHE A 133 18.41 34.28 8.68
CA PHE A 133 18.37 32.89 8.21
C PHE A 133 18.31 31.91 9.39
N ILE A 134 19.16 32.10 10.40
CA ILE A 134 19.19 31.26 11.60
C ILE A 134 17.89 31.37 12.38
N ALA A 135 17.34 32.58 12.54
CA ALA A 135 16.07 32.80 13.23
C ALA A 135 14.92 32.06 12.55
N THR A 136 14.87 32.08 11.21
CA THR A 136 13.88 31.36 10.41
C THR A 136 14.02 29.85 10.57
N VAL A 137 15.25 29.32 10.47
CA VAL A 137 15.53 27.89 10.65
C VAL A 137 15.10 27.43 12.05
N ARG A 138 15.46 28.16 13.10
CA ARG A 138 15.08 27.84 14.49
C ARG A 138 13.56 27.85 14.69
N SER A 139 12.86 28.82 14.12
CA SER A 139 11.40 28.91 14.16
C SER A 139 10.72 27.69 13.52
N GLU A 140 11.17 27.31 12.32
CA GLU A 140 10.65 26.19 11.55
C GLU A 140 10.84 24.85 12.27
N ILE A 141 11.98 24.66 12.91
CA ILE A 141 12.26 23.43 13.68
C ILE A 141 11.46 23.37 14.97
N GLY A 142 11.30 24.49 15.65
CA GLY A 142 10.40 24.58 16.81
C GLY A 142 8.98 24.14 16.44
N ARG A 143 8.49 24.59 15.27
CA ARG A 143 7.19 24.19 14.74
C ARG A 143 7.13 22.70 14.41
N LEU A 144 8.12 22.17 13.71
CA LEU A 144 8.21 20.73 13.39
C LEU A 144 8.22 19.87 14.65
N GLY A 145 9.03 20.24 15.64
CA GLY A 145 9.11 19.54 16.93
C GLY A 145 7.77 19.53 17.67
N GLN A 146 7.07 20.67 17.69
CA GLN A 146 5.74 20.78 18.30
C GLN A 146 4.69 19.93 17.56
N THR A 147 4.72 19.88 16.22
CA THR A 147 3.83 19.05 15.41
C THR A 147 4.07 17.55 15.62
N VAL A 148 5.32 17.11 15.71
CA VAL A 148 5.65 15.70 15.98
C VAL A 148 5.14 15.28 17.37
N LEU A 149 5.32 16.14 18.38
CA LEU A 149 4.85 15.87 19.74
C LEU A 149 3.32 15.84 19.83
N SER A 150 2.61 16.78 19.20
CA SER A 150 1.15 16.83 19.23
C SER A 150 0.50 15.67 18.47
N THR A 151 1.08 15.26 17.34
CA THR A 151 0.61 14.11 16.56
C THR A 151 0.78 12.81 17.33
N SER A 152 1.83 12.69 18.16
CA SER A 152 2.07 11.51 19.01
C SER A 152 0.96 11.29 20.05
N ILE A 153 0.30 12.35 20.53
CA ILE A 153 -0.78 12.26 21.54
C ILE A 153 -2.13 11.93 20.90
N ALA A 154 -2.35 12.27 19.63
CA ALA A 154 -3.58 11.97 18.89
C ALA A 154 -3.66 10.52 18.34
N SER A 155 -2.73 9.64 18.72
CA SER A 155 -2.50 8.32 18.10
C SER A 155 -3.48 7.21 18.47
N ILE A 156 -4.37 7.41 19.45
CA ILE A 156 -5.20 6.31 20.00
C ILE A 156 -6.07 5.64 18.90
N PRO A 157 -6.79 6.37 18.02
CA PRO A 157 -7.57 5.75 16.95
C PRO A 157 -6.71 4.98 15.94
N VAL A 158 -5.51 5.48 15.64
CA VAL A 158 -4.54 4.82 14.74
C VAL A 158 -4.06 3.51 15.36
N MET A 159 -3.80 3.49 16.67
CA MET A 159 -3.40 2.28 17.40
C MET A 159 -4.48 1.19 17.32
N ILE A 160 -5.74 1.57 17.53
CA ILE A 160 -6.88 0.65 17.41
C ILE A 160 -6.97 0.08 15.99
N ALA A 161 -6.86 0.93 14.96
CA ALA A 161 -6.89 0.48 13.57
C ALA A 161 -5.75 -0.50 13.27
N ILE A 162 -4.52 -0.22 13.73
CA ILE A 162 -3.38 -1.13 13.57
C ILE A 162 -3.65 -2.48 14.24
N ILE A 163 -4.19 -2.49 15.46
CA ILE A 163 -4.51 -3.74 16.19
C ILE A 163 -5.56 -4.55 15.43
N VAL A 164 -6.64 -3.89 14.98
CA VAL A 164 -7.68 -4.55 14.19
C VAL A 164 -7.08 -5.16 12.92
N TYR A 165 -6.21 -4.42 12.22
CA TYR A 165 -5.57 -4.90 10.99
C TYR A 165 -4.57 -6.02 11.27
N ALA A 166 -3.81 -5.95 12.36
CA ALA A 166 -2.84 -6.95 12.76
C ALA A 166 -3.50 -8.28 13.18
N ILE A 167 -4.75 -8.26 13.63
CA ILE A 167 -5.51 -9.46 13.99
C ILE A 167 -6.30 -9.96 12.77
N LEU A 168 -7.12 -9.10 12.17
CA LEU A 168 -8.03 -9.46 11.10
C LEU A 168 -7.28 -9.83 9.81
N GLY A 169 -6.22 -9.08 9.49
CA GLY A 169 -5.42 -9.27 8.28
C GLY A 169 -4.87 -10.70 8.15
N PRO A 170 -4.12 -11.22 9.14
CA PRO A 170 -3.61 -12.58 9.11
C PRO A 170 -4.69 -13.66 9.06
N ILE A 171 -5.80 -13.46 9.79
CA ILE A 171 -6.94 -14.39 9.74
C ILE A 171 -7.44 -14.52 8.29
N LEU A 172 -7.69 -13.38 7.63
CA LEU A 172 -8.15 -13.36 6.24
C LEU A 172 -7.10 -13.92 5.27
N VAL A 173 -5.81 -13.60 5.45
CA VAL A 173 -4.73 -14.17 4.62
C VAL A 173 -4.73 -15.70 4.72
N PHE A 174 -4.84 -16.25 5.93
CA PHE A 174 -4.91 -17.69 6.13
C PHE A 174 -6.11 -18.32 5.42
N PHE A 175 -7.30 -17.72 5.56
CA PHE A 175 -8.50 -18.20 4.88
C PHE A 175 -8.38 -18.15 3.36
N PHE A 176 -7.85 -17.04 2.81
CA PHE A 176 -7.66 -16.91 1.37
C PHE A 176 -6.65 -17.92 0.82
N LEU A 177 -5.56 -18.21 1.52
CA LEU A 177 -4.59 -19.24 1.11
C LEU A 177 -5.18 -20.65 1.20
N LYS A 178 -5.80 -20.97 2.33
CA LYS A 178 -6.33 -22.31 2.63
C LYS A 178 -7.50 -22.69 1.72
N ASP A 179 -8.46 -21.79 1.56
CA ASP A 179 -9.75 -22.08 0.92
C ASP A 179 -9.85 -21.45 -0.49
N LYS A 180 -8.74 -21.04 -1.11
CA LYS A 180 -8.72 -20.41 -2.43
C LYS A 180 -9.54 -21.16 -3.48
N ASP A 181 -9.44 -22.48 -3.60
CA ASP A 181 -10.23 -23.21 -4.62
C ASP A 181 -11.74 -23.16 -4.38
N LYS A 182 -12.17 -23.09 -3.12
CA LYS A 182 -13.60 -22.94 -2.79
C LYS A 182 -14.04 -21.52 -3.08
N ILE A 183 -13.24 -20.53 -2.69
CA ILE A 183 -13.53 -19.11 -2.91
C ILE A 183 -13.57 -18.79 -4.41
N THR A 184 -12.57 -19.24 -5.18
CA THR A 184 -12.55 -19.06 -6.63
C THR A 184 -13.72 -19.75 -7.29
N ARG A 185 -14.05 -21.00 -6.93
CA ARG A 185 -15.24 -21.68 -7.48
C ARG A 185 -16.52 -20.93 -7.16
N TRP A 186 -16.68 -20.47 -5.92
CA TRP A 186 -17.84 -19.68 -5.50
C TRP A 186 -17.95 -18.35 -6.27
N ILE A 187 -16.86 -17.57 -6.37
CA ILE A 187 -16.85 -16.32 -7.16
C ILE A 187 -17.21 -16.61 -8.62
N THR A 188 -16.59 -17.64 -9.20
CA THR A 188 -16.84 -18.00 -10.60
C THR A 188 -18.25 -18.59 -10.83
N SER A 189 -18.97 -19.02 -9.79
CA SER A 189 -20.35 -19.50 -9.94
C SER A 189 -21.37 -18.40 -10.22
N PHE A 190 -21.05 -17.14 -9.90
CA PHE A 190 -21.86 -15.97 -10.28
C PHE A 190 -21.60 -15.50 -11.71
N MET A 191 -20.64 -16.14 -12.39
CA MET A 191 -20.20 -15.79 -13.73
C MET A 191 -20.89 -16.71 -14.76
N PRO A 192 -21.31 -16.20 -15.92
CA PRO A 192 -21.98 -16.97 -16.96
C PRO A 192 -21.10 -18.13 -17.44
N GLU A 193 -21.75 -19.21 -17.90
CA GLU A 193 -21.08 -20.43 -18.35
C GLU A 193 -20.15 -20.18 -19.54
N ASP A 194 -20.53 -19.26 -20.43
CA ASP A 194 -19.71 -18.85 -21.56
C ASP A 194 -18.78 -17.69 -21.16
N ARG A 195 -17.50 -18.05 -20.95
CA ARG A 195 -16.44 -17.15 -20.44
C ARG A 195 -15.42 -16.76 -21.49
N THR A 196 -15.69 -17.06 -22.76
CA THR A 196 -14.78 -16.80 -23.88
C THR A 196 -14.36 -15.33 -23.93
N LEU A 197 -15.29 -14.38 -23.83
CA LEU A 197 -14.96 -12.95 -23.81
C LEU A 197 -14.12 -12.55 -22.59
N LEU A 198 -14.46 -13.07 -21.40
CA LEU A 198 -13.76 -12.76 -20.16
C LEU A 198 -12.32 -13.27 -20.14
N ASN A 199 -12.09 -14.48 -20.63
CA ASN A 199 -10.75 -15.05 -20.74
C ASN A 199 -9.90 -14.31 -21.78
N ASN A 200 -10.51 -13.91 -22.90
CA ASN A 200 -9.81 -13.14 -23.93
C ASN A 200 -9.39 -11.75 -23.42
N VAL A 201 -10.29 -11.05 -22.72
CA VAL A 201 -9.97 -9.76 -22.09
C VAL A 201 -8.90 -9.93 -21.01
N TRP A 202 -8.95 -10.99 -20.20
CA TRP A 202 -7.90 -11.28 -19.22
C TRP A 202 -6.54 -11.50 -19.87
N ALA A 203 -6.47 -12.36 -20.88
CA ALA A 203 -5.23 -12.64 -21.60
C ALA A 203 -4.65 -11.37 -22.25
N GLU A 204 -5.50 -10.54 -22.84
CA GLU A 204 -5.07 -9.28 -23.46
C GLU A 204 -4.62 -8.24 -22.43
N MET A 205 -5.29 -8.17 -21.26
CA MET A 205 -4.81 -7.33 -20.15
C MET A 205 -3.46 -7.81 -19.61
N ASP A 206 -3.25 -9.12 -19.45
CA ASP A 206 -1.99 -9.69 -18.98
C ASP A 206 -0.84 -9.38 -19.96
N ASP A 207 -1.09 -9.52 -21.27
CA ASP A 207 -0.13 -9.16 -22.32
C ASP A 207 0.15 -7.65 -22.34
N GLN A 208 -0.85 -6.79 -22.20
CA GLN A 208 -0.67 -5.33 -22.16
C GLN A 208 0.08 -4.87 -20.91
N ILE A 209 -0.21 -5.45 -19.75
CA ILE A 209 0.54 -5.18 -18.52
C ILE A 209 2.00 -5.65 -18.69
N GLY A 210 2.21 -6.85 -19.24
CA GLY A 210 3.54 -7.38 -19.54
C GLY A 210 4.31 -6.51 -20.54
N ASN A 211 3.64 -5.96 -21.54
CA ASN A 211 4.24 -5.05 -22.52
C ASN A 211 4.51 -3.66 -21.95
N TYR A 212 3.65 -3.13 -21.08
CA TYR A 212 3.89 -1.86 -20.39
C TYR A 212 5.08 -1.96 -19.43
N VAL A 213 5.16 -3.05 -18.65
CA VAL A 213 6.30 -3.29 -17.76
C VAL A 213 7.58 -3.45 -18.56
N ARG A 214 7.57 -4.20 -19.67
CA ARG A 214 8.74 -4.32 -20.55
C ARG A 214 9.12 -3.01 -21.23
N GLY A 215 8.15 -2.26 -21.75
CA GLY A 215 8.37 -1.00 -22.46
C GLY A 215 8.76 0.18 -21.56
N LYS A 216 8.55 0.07 -20.23
CA LYS A 216 8.99 1.07 -19.24
C LYS A 216 10.35 0.73 -18.61
N VAL A 217 10.84 -0.48 -18.85
CA VAL A 217 12.18 -0.95 -18.44
C VAL A 217 13.24 -0.64 -19.51
N TYR A 218 12.83 -0.16 -20.70
CA TYR A 218 13.70 0.34 -21.76
C TYR A 218 13.47 1.83 -22.02
#